data_AF-A0A9E4UFM2-F1
#
_entry.id   AF-A0A9E4UFM2-F1
#
_cell.length_a   1.000
_cell.length_b   1.000
_cell.length_c   1.000
_cell.angle_alpha   90.00
_cell.angle_beta   90.00
_cell.angle_gamma   90.00
#
_symmetry.space_group_name_H-M   'P 1'
#
loop_
_entity.id
_entity.type
_entity.pdbx_description
1 polymer ?
#
loop_
_entity_poly.entity_id
_entity_poly.type
_entity_poly.pdbx_seq_one_letter_code
_entity_poly.pdbx_strand_id
1 'polypeptide(L)'
;MLETAVQDLKLLISEHDGTNVANRRFSRRVDELIHVFYDDIGEITMVPTHTLFDLFVIKVLYVERSSTDAAVVDYLGHLLDCYLFTDALTLEPDGGTSSVFYLADLLQEMARLKRSENPFEAFRKYADRSLFLTGVFPEVLRKRARSGWANSVSIVDCAYYVSTGKRFYRMAAEHDLADTDQRDTLTKLSSHFEVYLDALNEISERYIMGFDMKL
;
A
#
# COMPACT_ATOMS: atom_id res chain seq x y z
N MET A 1 -19.34 -5.50 13.87
CA MET A 1 -20.01 -6.29 12.80
C MET A 1 -19.22 -6.26 11.50
N LEU A 2 -18.80 -5.07 11.01
CA LEU A 2 -17.95 -4.95 9.81
C LEU A 2 -16.59 -5.64 9.97
N GLU A 3 -15.88 -5.39 11.07
CA GLU A 3 -14.57 -6.01 11.36
C GLU A 3 -14.62 -7.54 11.31
N THR A 4 -15.56 -8.16 12.03
CA THR A 4 -15.75 -9.62 12.00
C THR A 4 -16.01 -10.14 10.59
N ALA A 5 -16.84 -9.44 9.81
CA ALA A 5 -17.15 -9.85 8.44
C ALA A 5 -15.92 -9.74 7.51
N VAL A 6 -15.06 -8.75 7.70
CA VAL A 6 -13.80 -8.62 6.95
C VAL A 6 -12.82 -9.72 7.35
N GLN A 7 -12.73 -10.06 8.64
CA GLN A 7 -11.90 -11.17 9.12
C GLN A 7 -12.37 -12.52 8.55
N ASP A 8 -13.69 -12.74 8.46
CA ASP A 8 -14.24 -13.95 7.82
C ASP A 8 -13.83 -14.03 6.33
N LEU A 9 -13.81 -12.89 5.62
CA LEU A 9 -13.33 -12.85 4.23
C LEU A 9 -11.83 -13.17 4.15
N LYS A 10 -11.00 -12.60 5.04
CA LYS A 10 -9.56 -12.88 5.09
C LYS A 10 -9.28 -14.34 5.41
N LEU A 11 -10.02 -14.93 6.35
CA LEU A 11 -9.92 -16.35 6.67
C LEU A 11 -10.22 -17.20 5.44
N LEU A 12 -11.33 -16.94 4.76
CA LEU A 12 -11.70 -17.66 3.54
C LEU A 12 -10.63 -17.52 2.43
N ILE A 13 -10.06 -16.34 2.25
CA ILE A 13 -8.96 -16.11 1.29
C ILE A 13 -7.74 -16.95 1.69
N SER A 14 -7.37 -16.97 2.98
CA SER A 14 -6.21 -17.71 3.48
C SER A 14 -6.37 -19.23 3.41
N GLU A 15 -7.58 -19.76 3.67
CA GLU A 15 -7.89 -21.19 3.55
C GLU A 15 -7.81 -21.70 2.10
N HIS A 16 -7.90 -20.79 1.14
CA HIS A 16 -7.85 -21.07 -0.28
C HIS A 16 -6.62 -20.46 -0.97
N ASP A 17 -5.51 -20.24 -0.23
CA ASP A 17 -4.29 -19.67 -0.81
C ASP A 17 -3.83 -20.44 -2.06
N GLY A 18 -3.41 -19.71 -3.09
CA GLY A 18 -3.10 -20.23 -4.42
C GLY A 18 -4.32 -20.43 -5.33
N THR A 19 -5.56 -20.26 -4.85
CA THR A 19 -6.78 -20.31 -5.67
C THR A 19 -7.70 -19.12 -5.38
N ASN A 20 -8.13 -18.42 -6.42
CA ASN A 20 -9.12 -17.36 -6.26
C ASN A 20 -10.54 -17.95 -6.16
N VAL A 21 -11.22 -17.74 -5.03
CA VAL A 21 -12.59 -18.20 -4.78
C VAL A 21 -13.63 -17.09 -4.86
N ALA A 22 -13.27 -15.92 -5.43
CA ALA A 22 -14.15 -14.77 -5.56
C ALA A 22 -15.27 -15.01 -6.59
N ASN A 23 -16.31 -15.74 -6.19
CA ASN A 23 -17.51 -15.91 -6.98
C ASN A 23 -18.43 -14.67 -6.86
N ARG A 24 -19.57 -14.69 -7.59
CA ARG A 24 -20.54 -13.58 -7.59
C ARG A 24 -21.09 -13.26 -6.18
N ARG A 25 -21.26 -14.26 -5.32
CA ARG A 25 -21.75 -14.07 -3.94
C ARG A 25 -20.69 -13.39 -3.08
N PHE A 26 -19.42 -13.82 -3.20
CA PHE A 26 -18.29 -13.20 -2.51
C PHE A 26 -18.15 -11.73 -2.93
N SER A 27 -18.13 -11.47 -4.23
CA SER A 27 -17.99 -10.12 -4.79
C SER A 27 -19.10 -9.19 -4.30
N ARG A 28 -20.35 -9.66 -4.33
CA ARG A 28 -21.50 -8.91 -3.81
C ARG A 28 -21.37 -8.63 -2.32
N ARG A 29 -20.87 -9.59 -1.54
CA ARG A 29 -20.67 -9.40 -0.10
C ARG A 29 -19.63 -8.31 0.18
N VAL A 30 -18.53 -8.28 -0.56
CA VAL A 30 -17.52 -7.21 -0.48
C VAL A 30 -18.15 -5.86 -0.81
N ASP A 31 -18.93 -5.77 -1.89
CA ASP A 31 -19.62 -4.53 -2.28
C ASP A 31 -20.61 -4.04 -1.22
N GLU A 32 -21.37 -4.96 -0.60
CA GLU A 32 -22.29 -4.65 0.50
C GLU A 32 -21.54 -4.11 1.73
N LEU A 33 -20.39 -4.70 2.09
CA LEU A 33 -19.59 -4.21 3.22
C LEU A 33 -19.01 -2.82 2.95
N ILE A 34 -18.58 -2.57 1.71
CA ILE A 34 -18.14 -1.24 1.28
C ILE A 34 -19.29 -0.24 1.39
N HIS A 35 -20.48 -0.58 0.87
CA HIS A 35 -21.65 0.29 0.95
C HIS A 35 -22.06 0.59 2.40
N VAL A 36 -22.08 -0.41 3.28
CA VAL A 36 -22.36 -0.23 4.72
C VAL A 36 -21.37 0.75 5.33
N PHE A 37 -20.08 0.62 5.02
CA PHE A 37 -19.11 1.60 5.48
C PHE A 37 -19.46 3.00 4.99
N TYR A 38 -19.69 3.19 3.68
CA TYR A 38 -20.00 4.50 3.11
C TYR A 38 -21.29 5.15 3.63
N ASP A 39 -22.33 4.35 3.89
CA ASP A 39 -23.58 4.84 4.49
C ASP A 39 -23.37 5.33 5.94
N ASP A 40 -22.45 4.69 6.68
CA ASP A 40 -22.16 5.00 8.07
C ASP A 40 -21.16 6.17 8.23
N ILE A 41 -20.55 6.68 7.14
CA ILE A 41 -19.64 7.86 7.15
C ILE A 41 -20.46 9.12 7.48
N GLY A 42 -20.70 9.33 8.77
CA GLY A 42 -21.51 10.43 9.30
C GLY A 42 -22.10 10.12 10.66
N GLU A 43 -22.33 8.84 10.96
CA GLU A 43 -22.79 8.34 12.26
C GLU A 43 -21.64 7.65 13.01
N ILE A 44 -20.63 8.43 13.40
CA ILE A 44 -19.53 8.08 14.34
C ILE A 44 -19.19 6.57 14.34
N THR A 45 -18.74 6.03 13.21
CA THR A 45 -18.32 4.62 13.16
C THR A 45 -16.90 4.51 13.71
N MET A 46 -16.77 3.90 14.89
CA MET A 46 -15.51 3.46 15.51
C MET A 46 -14.92 2.24 14.76
N VAL A 47 -14.83 2.30 13.43
CA VAL A 47 -14.24 1.21 12.64
C VAL A 47 -12.73 1.43 12.56
N PRO A 48 -11.91 0.45 12.94
CA PRO A 48 -10.47 0.56 12.79
C PRO A 48 -10.06 0.72 11.32
N THR A 49 -9.12 1.63 11.03
CA THR A 49 -8.68 1.94 9.66
C THR A 49 -8.13 0.71 8.93
N HIS A 50 -7.41 -0.18 9.61
CA HIS A 50 -6.93 -1.45 9.05
C HIS A 50 -8.05 -2.30 8.43
N THR A 51 -9.25 -2.31 9.03
CA THR A 51 -10.41 -3.08 8.53
C THR A 51 -10.86 -2.54 7.17
N LEU A 52 -10.77 -1.23 6.97
CA LEU A 52 -11.13 -0.58 5.72
C LEU A 52 -10.10 -0.85 4.63
N PHE A 53 -8.81 -0.75 4.98
CA PHE A 53 -7.74 -1.06 4.04
C PHE A 53 -7.75 -2.52 3.61
N ASP A 54 -7.97 -3.45 4.53
CA ASP A 54 -8.19 -4.86 4.21
C ASP A 54 -9.33 -5.02 3.21
N LEU A 55 -10.47 -4.36 3.45
CA LEU A 55 -11.63 -4.43 2.56
C LEU A 55 -11.34 -3.87 1.15
N PHE A 56 -10.63 -2.74 1.05
CA PHE A 56 -10.27 -2.14 -0.24
C PHE A 56 -9.25 -3.00 -1.01
N VAL A 57 -8.27 -3.57 -0.32
CA VAL A 57 -7.30 -4.49 -0.93
C VAL A 57 -7.99 -5.76 -1.40
N ILE A 58 -8.90 -6.35 -0.61
CA ILE A 58 -9.72 -7.49 -1.04
C ILE A 58 -10.53 -7.14 -2.28
N LYS A 59 -11.18 -5.97 -2.30
CA LYS A 59 -11.98 -5.54 -3.44
C LYS A 59 -11.15 -5.40 -4.72
N VAL A 60 -10.05 -4.66 -4.69
CA VAL A 60 -9.28 -4.37 -5.91
C VAL A 60 -8.41 -5.56 -6.30
N LEU A 61 -7.69 -6.15 -5.35
CA LEU A 61 -6.69 -7.18 -5.67
C LEU A 61 -7.31 -8.57 -5.79
N TYR A 62 -8.14 -8.97 -4.83
CA TYR A 62 -8.70 -10.32 -4.80
C TYR A 62 -9.92 -10.45 -5.73
N VAL A 63 -10.87 -9.51 -5.67
CA VAL A 63 -12.11 -9.59 -6.48
C VAL A 63 -11.88 -9.12 -7.91
N GLU A 64 -11.40 -7.89 -8.12
CA GLU A 64 -11.35 -7.29 -9.46
C GLU A 64 -10.17 -7.81 -10.29
N ARG A 65 -9.01 -8.05 -9.66
CA ARG A 65 -7.79 -8.54 -10.34
C ARG A 65 -7.58 -10.04 -10.23
N SER A 66 -8.49 -10.75 -9.57
CA SER A 66 -8.45 -12.22 -9.43
C SER A 66 -7.15 -12.75 -8.82
N SER A 67 -6.53 -12.01 -7.89
CA SER A 67 -5.31 -12.46 -7.21
C SER A 67 -5.54 -13.78 -6.50
N THR A 68 -4.55 -14.66 -6.55
CA THR A 68 -4.55 -15.96 -5.86
C THR A 68 -3.71 -15.94 -4.59
N ASP A 69 -3.01 -14.84 -4.31
CA ASP A 69 -2.01 -14.76 -3.25
C ASP A 69 -2.59 -14.14 -1.97
N ALA A 70 -3.01 -14.99 -1.03
CA ALA A 70 -3.58 -14.55 0.24
C ALA A 70 -2.58 -13.73 1.06
N ALA A 71 -1.33 -14.17 1.11
CA ALA A 71 -0.26 -13.50 1.85
C ALA A 71 0.01 -12.09 1.32
N VAL A 72 -0.09 -11.86 0.00
CA VAL A 72 0.10 -10.52 -0.57
C VAL A 72 -1.10 -9.61 -0.29
N VAL A 73 -2.32 -10.15 -0.35
CA VAL A 73 -3.54 -9.41 0.04
C VAL A 73 -3.43 -8.94 1.48
N ASP A 74 -3.05 -9.82 2.41
CA ASP A 74 -2.86 -9.47 3.82
C ASP A 74 -1.73 -8.45 4.02
N TYR A 75 -0.59 -8.68 3.37
CA TYR A 75 0.57 -7.80 3.45
C TYR A 75 0.26 -6.36 3.02
N LEU A 76 -0.45 -6.19 1.90
CA LEU A 76 -0.80 -4.86 1.40
C LEU A 76 -1.84 -4.14 2.26
N GLY A 77 -2.75 -4.89 2.90
CA GLY A 77 -3.66 -4.34 3.91
C GLY A 77 -2.88 -3.75 5.10
N HIS A 78 -1.91 -4.52 5.62
CA HIS A 78 -1.04 -4.06 6.70
C HIS A 78 -0.12 -2.90 6.29
N LEU A 79 0.39 -2.90 5.05
CA LEU A 79 1.21 -1.82 4.51
C LEU A 79 0.42 -0.50 4.51
N LEU A 80 -0.82 -0.50 4.02
CA LEU A 80 -1.66 0.69 4.02
C LEU A 80 -1.94 1.20 5.44
N ASP A 81 -2.22 0.29 6.38
CA ASP A 81 -2.46 0.65 7.79
C ASP A 81 -1.23 1.32 8.43
N CYS A 82 -0.04 0.75 8.20
CA CYS A 82 1.21 1.30 8.74
C CYS A 82 1.51 2.70 8.20
N TYR A 83 1.42 2.91 6.89
CA TYR A 83 1.95 4.11 6.26
C TYR A 83 0.93 5.25 6.15
N LEU A 84 -0.37 4.98 6.01
CA LEU A 84 -1.37 6.05 6.04
C LEU A 84 -1.52 6.63 7.45
N PHE A 85 -1.42 5.81 8.48
CA PHE A 85 -1.43 6.30 9.86
C PHE A 85 -0.17 7.11 10.19
N THR A 86 1.00 6.65 9.73
CA THR A 86 2.29 7.32 10.02
C THR A 86 2.49 8.60 9.21
N ASP A 87 2.13 8.62 7.93
CA ASP A 87 2.31 9.81 7.09
C ASP A 87 1.23 10.87 7.36
N ALA A 88 -0.01 10.50 7.73
CA ALA A 88 -1.02 11.48 8.17
C ALA A 88 -0.56 12.32 9.38
N LEU A 89 0.31 11.75 10.24
CA LEU A 89 0.91 12.46 11.38
C LEU A 89 2.07 13.39 11.00
N THR A 90 2.63 13.26 9.78
CA THR A 90 3.75 14.11 9.30
C THR A 90 3.30 15.19 8.31
N LEU A 91 2.05 15.14 7.86
CA LEU A 91 1.42 16.07 6.91
C LEU A 91 0.77 17.28 7.58
N GLU A 92 1.34 17.85 8.65
CA GLU A 92 0.88 19.19 9.06
C GLU A 92 1.22 20.21 7.96
N PRO A 93 0.22 20.94 7.42
CA PRO A 93 0.42 21.75 6.24
C PRO A 93 0.90 23.15 6.65
N ASP A 94 2.22 23.34 6.70
CA ASP A 94 2.77 24.69 6.58
C ASP A 94 3.27 24.92 5.15
N GLY A 95 2.46 25.64 4.38
CA GLY A 95 2.80 26.26 3.10
C GLY A 95 3.72 25.49 2.15
N GLY A 96 3.16 24.63 1.30
CA GLY A 96 3.71 24.28 -0.02
C GLY A 96 5.05 23.53 -0.08
N THR A 97 5.66 23.17 1.05
CA THR A 97 7.03 22.63 1.12
C THR A 97 7.08 21.14 1.50
N SER A 98 5.95 20.54 1.86
CA SER A 98 5.87 19.18 2.44
C SER A 98 6.47 18.09 1.54
N SER A 99 6.40 18.22 0.21
CA SER A 99 6.93 17.19 -0.72
C SER A 99 8.46 17.07 -0.75
N VAL A 100 9.20 18.14 -0.40
CA VAL A 100 10.68 18.11 -0.35
C VAL A 100 11.18 17.37 0.90
N PHE A 101 10.41 17.44 2.00
CA PHE A 101 10.72 16.72 3.23
C PHE A 101 10.67 15.21 3.04
N TYR A 102 9.68 14.65 2.33
CA TYR A 102 9.58 13.20 2.11
C TYR A 102 10.80 12.57 1.40
N LEU A 103 11.34 13.22 0.37
CA LEU A 103 12.53 12.75 -0.35
C LEU A 103 13.80 12.91 0.49
N ALA A 104 13.94 14.03 1.21
CA ALA A 104 15.06 14.25 2.12
C ALA A 104 15.04 13.27 3.29
N ASP A 105 13.85 12.95 3.83
CA ASP A 105 13.65 11.96 4.88
C ASP A 105 14.00 10.56 4.38
N LEU A 106 13.62 10.19 3.15
CA LEU A 106 14.01 8.91 2.54
C LEU A 106 15.53 8.80 2.34
N LEU A 107 16.20 9.87 1.89
CA LEU A 107 17.66 9.90 1.75
C LEU A 107 18.36 9.90 3.12
N GLN A 108 17.79 10.55 4.12
CA GLN A 108 18.28 10.53 5.49
C GLN A 108 18.06 9.15 6.14
N GLU A 109 16.97 8.49 5.83
CA GLU A 109 16.66 7.13 6.26
C GLU A 109 17.59 6.13 5.59
N MET A 110 17.93 6.28 4.30
CA MET A 110 19.02 5.51 3.66
C MET A 110 20.36 5.64 4.39
N ALA A 111 20.68 6.85 4.88
CA ALA A 111 21.88 7.05 5.69
C ALA A 111 21.78 6.34 7.06
N ARG A 112 20.57 6.17 7.61
CA ARG A 112 20.29 5.39 8.82
C ARG A 112 20.26 3.87 8.54
N LEU A 113 19.88 3.40 7.35
CA LEU A 113 19.91 1.98 6.96
C LEU A 113 21.34 1.42 7.05
N LYS A 114 22.36 2.21 6.69
CA LYS A 114 23.78 1.86 6.86
C LYS A 114 24.20 1.65 8.32
N ARG A 115 23.37 2.08 9.28
CA ARG A 115 23.58 1.97 10.73
C ARG A 115 22.52 1.08 11.39
N SER A 116 21.64 0.43 10.61
CA SER A 116 20.60 -0.46 11.12
C SER A 116 21.21 -1.75 11.64
N GLU A 117 20.81 -2.18 12.83
CA GLU A 117 21.19 -3.47 13.41
C GLU A 117 20.49 -4.65 12.69
N ASN A 118 19.43 -4.39 11.91
CA ASN A 118 18.71 -5.39 11.13
C ASN A 118 18.61 -4.96 9.63
N PRO A 119 19.50 -5.47 8.76
CA PRO A 119 19.51 -5.15 7.33
C PRO A 119 18.27 -5.66 6.58
N PHE A 120 17.71 -6.80 6.99
CA PHE A 120 16.48 -7.36 6.42
C PHE A 120 15.30 -6.39 6.58
N GLU A 121 15.03 -5.97 7.81
CA GLU A 121 13.94 -5.02 8.11
C GLU A 121 14.16 -3.67 7.42
N ALA A 122 15.42 -3.24 7.32
CA ALA A 122 15.82 -2.05 6.59
C ALA A 122 15.43 -2.15 5.10
N PHE A 123 15.73 -3.26 4.43
CA PHE A 123 15.37 -3.47 3.04
C PHE A 123 13.85 -3.55 2.85
N ARG A 124 13.16 -4.32 3.70
CA ARG A 124 11.69 -4.47 3.65
C ARG A 124 10.99 -3.12 3.77
N LYS A 125 11.29 -2.34 4.82
CA LYS A 125 10.65 -1.04 5.06
C LYS A 125 10.92 -0.04 3.95
N TYR A 126 12.14 -0.03 3.39
CA TYR A 126 12.45 0.83 2.27
C TYR A 126 11.60 0.49 1.04
N ALA A 127 11.46 -0.80 0.76
CA ALA A 127 10.65 -1.28 -0.35
C ALA A 127 9.15 -0.98 -0.14
N ASP A 128 8.63 -1.21 1.06
CA ASP A 128 7.25 -0.86 1.45
C ASP A 128 6.98 0.63 1.24
N ARG A 129 7.88 1.49 1.71
CA ARG A 129 7.73 2.94 1.55
C ARG A 129 7.79 3.36 0.09
N SER A 130 8.64 2.72 -0.71
CA SER A 130 8.70 2.97 -2.16
C SER A 130 7.40 2.57 -2.86
N LEU A 131 6.84 1.40 -2.53
CA LEU A 131 5.57 0.93 -3.09
C LEU A 131 4.40 1.82 -2.65
N PHE A 132 4.37 2.20 -1.37
CA PHE A 132 3.36 3.09 -0.83
C PHE A 132 3.34 4.45 -1.53
N LEU A 133 4.50 5.12 -1.65
CA LEU A 133 4.60 6.44 -2.25
C LEU A 133 4.22 6.45 -3.73
N THR A 134 4.65 5.43 -4.46
CA THR A 134 4.37 5.31 -5.90
C THR A 134 2.95 4.85 -6.19
N GLY A 135 2.37 4.00 -5.33
CA GLY A 135 1.00 3.51 -5.43
C GLY A 135 -0.03 4.54 -4.97
N VAL A 136 0.11 5.08 -3.76
CA VAL A 136 -0.94 5.89 -3.12
C VAL A 136 -0.90 7.36 -3.51
N PHE A 137 0.28 7.94 -3.80
CA PHE A 137 0.43 9.37 -4.12
C PHE A 137 0.97 9.64 -5.54
N PRO A 138 0.33 9.10 -6.60
CA PRO A 138 0.81 9.25 -7.98
C PRO A 138 0.80 10.72 -8.45
N GLU A 139 -0.20 11.49 -8.03
CA GLU A 139 -0.44 12.85 -8.51
C GLU A 139 0.55 13.86 -7.91
N VAL A 140 1.08 13.60 -6.72
CA VAL A 140 2.18 14.41 -6.15
C VAL A 140 3.44 14.26 -7.00
N LEU A 141 3.70 13.04 -7.50
CA LEU A 141 4.79 12.76 -8.43
C LEU A 141 4.53 13.28 -9.85
N ARG A 142 3.27 13.42 -10.28
CA ARG A 142 2.91 13.95 -11.62
C ARG A 142 2.78 15.49 -11.67
N LYS A 143 2.25 16.14 -10.62
CA LYS A 143 2.05 17.61 -10.57
C LYS A 143 3.38 18.38 -10.60
N ARG A 144 4.45 17.84 -10.01
CA ARG A 144 5.80 18.41 -10.04
C ARG A 144 6.46 18.37 -11.44
N ALA A 145 6.01 17.49 -12.33
CA ALA A 145 6.42 17.50 -13.74
C ALA A 145 5.82 18.67 -14.54
N ARG A 146 4.74 19.28 -14.05
CA ARG A 146 4.04 20.38 -14.76
C ARG A 146 4.44 21.77 -14.27
N SER A 147 4.99 21.90 -13.06
CA SER A 147 5.42 23.18 -12.48
C SER A 147 6.85 23.57 -12.91
N GLY A 148 7.11 23.69 -14.21
CA GLY A 148 8.13 24.53 -14.87
C GLY A 148 9.61 24.54 -14.45
N TRP A 149 10.01 23.88 -13.36
CA TRP A 149 11.34 24.00 -12.74
C TRP A 149 12.03 22.66 -12.50
N ALA A 150 11.60 21.56 -13.15
CA ALA A 150 12.32 20.29 -13.19
C ALA A 150 11.67 19.26 -14.12
N ASN A 151 11.72 19.45 -15.44
CA ASN A 151 11.16 18.50 -16.42
C ASN A 151 11.93 17.16 -16.54
N SER A 152 12.89 16.88 -15.67
CA SER A 152 13.56 15.57 -15.60
C SER A 152 13.63 14.97 -14.20
N VAL A 153 13.25 15.68 -13.13
CA VAL A 153 13.42 15.12 -11.76
C VAL A 153 12.18 14.31 -11.35
N SER A 154 10.97 14.76 -11.68
CA SER A 154 9.72 14.15 -11.19
C SER A 154 9.39 12.74 -11.75
N ILE A 155 9.65 12.50 -13.04
CA ILE A 155 9.46 11.18 -13.67
C ILE A 155 10.62 10.25 -13.31
N VAL A 156 11.83 10.81 -13.18
CA VAL A 156 13.01 10.08 -12.72
C VAL A 156 12.83 9.63 -11.27
N ASP A 157 12.17 10.42 -10.42
CA ASP A 157 11.85 10.05 -9.04
C ASP A 157 10.93 8.82 -8.99
N CYS A 158 9.83 8.77 -9.75
CA CYS A 158 8.93 7.61 -9.75
C CYS A 158 9.61 6.34 -10.29
N ALA A 159 10.27 6.42 -11.44
CA ALA A 159 11.01 5.28 -12.01
C ALA A 159 12.15 4.81 -11.08
N TYR A 160 12.77 5.76 -10.36
CA TYR A 160 13.75 5.46 -9.32
C TYR A 160 13.11 4.69 -8.17
N TYR A 161 11.97 5.13 -7.62
CA TYR A 161 11.31 4.42 -6.53
C TYR A 161 10.80 3.05 -6.93
N VAL A 162 10.28 2.89 -8.14
CA VAL A 162 9.86 1.57 -8.66
C VAL A 162 11.06 0.63 -8.76
N SER A 163 12.14 1.06 -9.42
CA SER A 163 13.33 0.22 -9.60
C SER A 163 14.03 -0.09 -8.28
N THR A 164 14.08 0.89 -7.39
CA THR A 164 14.71 0.77 -6.07
C THR A 164 13.86 -0.10 -5.15
N GLY A 165 12.54 0.11 -5.11
CA GLY A 165 11.59 -0.71 -4.33
C GLY A 165 11.63 -2.19 -4.72
N LYS A 166 11.61 -2.49 -6.03
CA LYS A 166 11.83 -3.85 -6.56
C LYS A 166 13.12 -4.47 -6.02
N ARG A 167 14.23 -3.74 -6.16
CA ARG A 167 15.54 -4.22 -5.72
C ARG A 167 15.56 -4.50 -4.21
N PHE A 168 14.99 -3.62 -3.39
CA PHE A 168 14.99 -3.80 -1.95
C PHE A 168 14.06 -4.92 -1.48
N TYR A 169 12.89 -5.13 -2.13
CA TYR A 169 12.08 -6.33 -1.86
C TYR A 169 12.85 -7.61 -2.18
N ARG A 170 13.54 -7.65 -3.32
CA ARG A 170 14.39 -8.78 -3.67
C ARG A 170 15.50 -9.01 -2.64
N MET A 171 16.19 -7.95 -2.23
CA MET A 171 17.26 -8.05 -1.22
C MET A 171 16.72 -8.48 0.14
N ALA A 172 15.50 -8.07 0.51
CA ALA A 172 14.84 -8.54 1.72
C ALA A 172 14.46 -10.03 1.62
N ALA A 173 13.89 -10.46 0.49
CA ALA A 173 13.52 -11.86 0.24
C ALA A 173 14.73 -12.80 0.25
N GLU A 174 15.85 -12.37 -0.33
CA GLU A 174 17.10 -13.14 -0.39
C GLU A 174 17.89 -13.13 0.93
N HIS A 175 17.49 -12.35 1.93
CA HIS A 175 18.21 -12.26 3.21
C HIS A 175 18.00 -13.51 4.08
N ASP A 176 19.03 -13.88 4.85
CA ASP A 176 19.00 -15.05 5.76
C ASP A 176 18.01 -14.92 6.92
N LEU A 177 17.51 -13.72 7.18
CA LEU A 177 16.57 -13.43 8.27
C LEU A 177 15.11 -13.54 7.80
N ALA A 178 14.86 -13.64 6.50
CA ALA A 178 13.53 -13.89 5.96
C ALA A 178 13.16 -15.35 6.18
N ASP A 179 12.03 -15.58 6.85
CA ASP A 179 11.40 -16.90 6.85
C ASP A 179 10.84 -17.26 5.46
N THR A 180 10.36 -18.49 5.29
CA THR A 180 9.88 -18.99 4.00
C THR A 180 8.70 -18.19 3.47
N ASP A 181 7.71 -17.87 4.32
CA ASP A 181 6.48 -17.21 3.91
C ASP A 181 6.74 -15.75 3.56
N GLN A 182 7.61 -15.08 4.33
CA GLN A 182 8.13 -13.75 4.03
C GLN A 182 8.91 -13.74 2.72
N ARG A 183 9.80 -14.71 2.49
CA ARG A 183 10.59 -14.79 1.27
C ARG A 183 9.69 -14.89 0.04
N ASP A 184 8.66 -15.73 0.08
CA ASP A 184 7.73 -15.91 -1.03
C ASP A 184 6.92 -14.64 -1.29
N THR A 185 6.40 -14.01 -0.24
CA THR A 185 5.63 -12.76 -0.33
C THR A 185 6.48 -11.62 -0.89
N LEU A 186 7.68 -11.41 -0.35
CA LEU A 186 8.61 -10.35 -0.78
C LEU A 186 9.11 -10.60 -2.21
N THR A 187 9.30 -11.87 -2.62
CA THR A 187 9.64 -12.22 -4.00
C THR A 187 8.52 -11.87 -4.97
N LYS A 188 7.26 -12.14 -4.60
CA LYS A 188 6.09 -11.74 -5.39
C LYS A 188 6.00 -10.22 -5.51
N LEU A 189 6.12 -9.49 -4.39
CA LEU A 189 6.14 -8.02 -4.34
C LEU A 189 7.26 -7.42 -5.21
N SER A 190 8.45 -8.03 -5.21
CA SER A 190 9.54 -7.61 -6.11
C SER A 190 9.22 -7.88 -7.58
N SER A 191 8.67 -9.05 -7.90
CA SER A 191 8.51 -9.51 -9.29
C SER A 191 7.33 -8.85 -9.98
N HIS A 192 6.25 -8.59 -9.24
CA HIS A 192 5.00 -8.01 -9.73
C HIS A 192 4.75 -6.62 -9.15
N PHE A 193 5.81 -5.88 -8.82
CA PHE A 193 5.74 -4.58 -8.16
C PHE A 193 4.75 -3.61 -8.83
N GLU A 194 4.80 -3.46 -10.16
CA GLU A 194 3.90 -2.57 -10.89
C GLU A 194 2.44 -3.01 -10.80
N VAL A 195 2.17 -4.31 -10.73
CA VAL A 195 0.79 -4.83 -10.56
C VAL A 195 0.22 -4.36 -9.23
N TYR A 196 1.02 -4.42 -8.16
CA TYR A 196 0.60 -3.97 -6.84
C TYR A 196 0.60 -2.44 -6.74
N LEU A 197 1.53 -1.75 -7.38
CA LEU A 197 1.51 -0.29 -7.51
C LEU A 197 0.19 0.16 -8.15
N ASP A 198 -0.18 -0.41 -9.29
CA ASP A 198 -1.40 -0.06 -10.02
C ASP A 198 -2.66 -0.38 -9.19
N ALA A 199 -2.64 -1.46 -8.40
CA ALA A 199 -3.73 -1.79 -7.49
C ALA A 199 -3.85 -0.78 -6.35
N LEU A 200 -2.75 -0.40 -5.71
CA LEU A 200 -2.73 0.64 -4.68
C LEU A 200 -3.14 2.01 -5.23
N ASN A 201 -2.81 2.27 -6.50
CA ASN A 201 -3.22 3.47 -7.22
C ASN A 201 -4.73 3.56 -7.36
N GLU A 202 -5.33 2.48 -7.83
CA GLU A 202 -6.77 2.37 -7.96
C GLU A 202 -7.48 2.47 -6.60
N ILE A 203 -6.94 1.81 -5.56
CA ILE A 203 -7.45 1.95 -4.19
C ILE A 203 -7.41 3.41 -3.75
N SER A 204 -6.29 4.09 -3.99
CA SER A 204 -6.12 5.49 -3.61
C SER A 204 -7.12 6.38 -4.32
N GLU A 205 -7.22 6.28 -5.65
CA GLU A 205 -8.12 7.11 -6.46
C GLU A 205 -9.60 6.89 -6.11
N ARG A 206 -10.01 5.64 -5.88
CA ARG A 206 -11.43 5.30 -5.65
C ARG A 206 -11.86 5.45 -4.20
N TYR A 207 -10.98 5.15 -3.26
CA TYR A 207 -11.34 4.93 -1.86
C TYR A 207 -10.48 5.70 -0.85
N ILE A 208 -9.50 6.51 -1.25
CA ILE A 208 -8.71 7.30 -0.28
C ILE A 208 -8.74 8.78 -0.64
N MET A 209 -8.43 9.12 -1.89
CA MET A 209 -8.46 10.48 -2.43
C MET A 209 -9.76 10.81 -3.17
N GLY A 210 -10.55 9.81 -3.55
CA GLY A 210 -11.94 9.98 -4.00
C GLY A 210 -12.84 10.49 -2.86
N PHE A 211 -12.42 10.27 -1.60
CA PHE A 211 -12.80 11.14 -0.51
C PHE A 211 -12.15 12.49 -0.75
N ASP A 212 -12.95 13.52 -1.06
CA ASP A 212 -12.57 14.90 -0.76
C ASP A 212 -12.32 14.92 0.76
N MET A 213 -11.10 14.54 1.19
CA MET A 213 -10.56 14.81 2.51
C MET A 213 -10.40 16.32 2.60
N LYS A 214 -11.54 17.02 2.67
CA LYS A 214 -11.65 18.28 3.38
C LYS A 214 -11.49 17.94 4.86
N LEU A 215 -10.26 17.63 5.23
CA LEU A 215 -9.74 17.96 6.55
C LEU A 215 -9.70 19.49 6.65
#